data_AF-A0A1F4ZB96-F1
#
_entry.id   AF-A0A1F4ZB96-F1
#
_cell.length_a   1.000
_cell.length_b   1.000
_cell.length_c   1.000
_cell.angle_alpha   90.00
_cell.angle_beta   90.00
_cell.angle_gamma   90.00
#
_symmetry.space_group_name_H-M   'P 1'
#
loop_
_entity.id
_entity.type
_entity.pdbx_description
1 polymer ?
#
loop_
_entity_poly.entity_id
_entity_poly.type
_entity_poly.pdbx_seq_one_letter_code
_entity_poly.pdbx_strand_id
1 'polypeptide(L)' 'MKLGVSDEVPVPQEVREMADKREELRRKGKFVEADEVRVRMEKLGWRVEDTMIGAKIKKLIVRS' A
#
# COMPACT_ATOMS: atom_id res chain seq x y z
N MET A 1 -9.57 23.05 18.77
CA MET A 1 -9.70 21.58 18.74
C MET A 1 -8.50 21.03 17.97
N LYS A 2 -7.48 20.49 18.65
CA LYS A 2 -6.33 19.86 17.96
C LYS A 2 -6.67 18.38 17.81
N LEU A 3 -7.15 18.00 16.62
CA LEU A 3 -7.32 16.60 16.26
C LEU A 3 -5.94 15.92 16.33
N GLY A 4 -5.91 14.75 16.96
CA GLY A 4 -4.71 13.96 17.17
C GLY A 4 -3.99 13.70 15.85
N VAL A 5 -2.76 14.18 15.78
CA VAL A 5 -1.79 13.73 14.79
C VAL A 5 -1.39 12.34 15.25
N SER A 6 -2.15 11.33 14.81
CA SER A 6 -1.68 9.95 14.85
C SER A 6 -0.34 9.91 14.11
N ASP A 7 0.64 9.18 14.65
CA ASP A 7 1.96 8.90 14.08
C ASP A 7 1.88 8.11 12.74
N GLU A 8 1.03 8.56 11.82
CA GLU A 8 0.92 8.07 10.46
C GLU A 8 1.99 8.80 9.66
N VAL A 9 3.14 8.14 9.49
CA VAL A 9 4.12 8.57 8.50
C VAL A 9 3.36 8.76 7.19
N PRO A 10 3.38 9.97 6.59
CA PRO A 10 2.61 10.25 5.40
C PRO A 10 3.01 9.25 4.32
N VAL A 11 2.02 8.54 3.79
CA VAL A 11 2.23 7.55 2.72
C VAL A 11 2.81 8.30 1.52
N PRO A 12 4.01 7.93 1.02
CA PRO A 12 4.59 8.56 -0.15
C PRO A 12 3.65 8.42 -1.35
N GLN A 13 3.63 9.44 -2.21
CA GLN A 13 2.81 9.42 -3.42
C GLN A 13 3.08 8.18 -4.28
N GLU A 14 4.35 7.77 -4.41
CA GLU A 14 4.75 6.58 -5.15
C GLU A 14 4.06 5.31 -4.63
N VAL A 15 3.95 5.16 -3.31
CA VAL A 15 3.31 4.00 -2.66
C VAL A 15 1.81 4.01 -2.92
N ARG A 16 1.19 5.19 -2.97
CA ARG A 16 -0.23 5.34 -3.31
C ARG A 16 -0.50 4.97 -4.77
N GLU A 17 0.34 5.46 -5.68
CA GLU A 17 0.27 5.10 -7.10
C GLU A 17 0.50 3.60 -7.33
N MET A 18 1.40 2.98 -6.57
CA MET A 18 1.59 1.53 -6.59
C MET A 18 0.35 0.78 -6.09
N ALA A 19 -0.31 1.24 -5.02
CA ALA A 19 -1.54 0.62 -4.54
C ALA A 19 -2.66 0.67 -5.59
N ASP A 20 -2.86 1.83 -6.22
CA ASP A 20 -3.87 2.02 -7.26
C ASP A 20 -3.57 1.16 -8.49
N LYS A 21 -2.29 1.13 -8.92
CA LYS A 21 -1.84 0.27 -10.02
C LYS A 21 -2.06 -1.21 -9.73
N ARG A 22 -1.79 -1.67 -8.52
CA ARG A 22 -2.06 -3.05 -8.10
C ARG A 22 -3.54 -3.38 -8.24
N GLU A 23 -4.43 -2.48 -7.83
CA GLU A 23 -5.88 -2.68 -7.95
C GLU A 23 -6.32 -2.74 -9.42
N GLU A 24 -5.81 -1.86 -10.27
CA GLU A 24 -6.07 -1.88 -11.71
C GLU A 24 -5.61 -3.20 -12.35
N LEU A 25 -4.43 -3.70 -11.99
CA LEU A 25 -3.88 -4.96 -12.46
C LEU A 25 -4.75 -6.15 -12.01
N ARG A 26 -5.24 -6.16 -10.76
CA ARG A 26 -6.20 -7.18 -10.30
C ARG A 26 -7.51 -7.15 -11.08
N ARG A 27 -8.06 -5.95 -11.35
CA ARG A 27 -9.28 -5.80 -12.17
C ARG A 27 -9.09 -6.29 -13.61
N LYS A 28 -7.88 -6.17 -14.14
CA LYS A 28 -7.48 -6.69 -15.46
C LYS A 28 -7.10 -8.18 -15.47
N GLY A 29 -7.16 -8.88 -14.33
CA GLY A 29 -6.74 -10.29 -14.21
C GLY A 29 -5.22 -10.52 -14.29
N LYS A 30 -4.42 -9.45 -14.21
CA LYS A 30 -2.96 -9.48 -14.28
C LYS A 30 -2.37 -9.74 -12.88
N PHE A 31 -2.63 -10.93 -12.34
CA PHE A 31 -2.24 -11.28 -10.97
C PHE A 31 -0.73 -11.28 -10.73
N VAL A 32 0.07 -11.70 -11.73
CA VAL A 32 1.54 -11.70 -11.63
C VAL A 32 2.08 -10.28 -11.49
N GLU A 33 1.65 -9.37 -12.37
CA GLU A 33 2.04 -7.95 -12.31
C GLU A 33 1.57 -7.29 -10.99
N ALA A 34 0.36 -7.64 -10.51
CA ALA A 34 -0.16 -7.15 -9.24
C ALA A 34 0.69 -7.63 -8.04
N ASP A 35 1.21 -8.86 -8.09
CA ASP A 35 2.09 -9.40 -7.06
C ASP A 35 3.48 -8.74 -7.10
N GLU A 36 4.02 -8.47 -8.28
CA GLU A 36 5.27 -7.70 -8.41
C GLU A 36 5.16 -6.33 -7.75
N VAL A 37 4.04 -5.63 -7.94
CA VAL A 37 3.78 -4.34 -7.30
C VAL A 37 3.74 -4.50 -5.78
N ARG A 38 3.07 -5.53 -5.25
CA ARG A 38 3.05 -5.84 -3.82
C ARG A 38 4.47 -6.03 -3.27
N VAL A 39 5.30 -6.82 -3.94
CA VAL A 39 6.69 -7.07 -3.52
C VAL A 39 7.53 -5.78 -3.52
N ARG A 40 7.33 -4.89 -4.50
CA ARG A 40 8.03 -3.59 -4.53
C ARG A 40 7.63 -2.72 -3.35
N MET A 41 6.34 -2.66 -3.01
CA MET A 41 5.85 -1.91 -1.85
C MET A 41 6.44 -2.47 -0.55
N GLU A 42 6.49 -3.80 -0.40
CA GLU A 42 7.06 -4.46 0.78
C GLU A 42 8.55 -4.12 0.94
N LYS A 43 9.31 -4.09 -0.17
CA LYS A 43 10.73 -3.64 -0.18
C LYS A 43 10.92 -2.19 0.25
N LEU A 44 9.94 -1.33 -0.03
CA LEU A 44 9.92 0.06 0.42
C LEU A 44 9.46 0.22 1.87
N GLY A 45 9.16 -0.89 2.57
CA GLY A 45 8.64 -0.87 3.93
C GLY A 45 7.17 -0.49 4.00
N TRP A 46 6.38 -0.81 2.97
CA TRP A 46 4.94 -0.57 2.91
C TRP A 46 4.19 -1.85 2.57
N ARG A 47 3.07 -2.07 3.23
CA ARG A 47 2.18 -3.20 2.97
C ARG A 47 0.82 -2.69 2.55
N VAL A 48 0.22 -3.33 1.56
CA VAL A 48 -1.17 -3.09 1.17
C VAL A 48 -2.01 -4.27 1.60
N GLU A 49 -3.05 -3.98 2.37
CA GLU A 49 -4.07 -4.93 2.77
C GLU A 49 -5.36 -4.62 2.01
N ASP A 50 -5.89 -5.60 1.29
CA ASP A 50 -7.21 -5.45 0.69
C ASP A 50 -8.27 -5.57 1.79
N THR A 51 -9.11 -4.55 1.93
CA THR A 51 -10.23 -4.56 2.88
C THR A 51 -11.54 -4.43 2.12
N MET A 52 -12.68 -4.75 2.75
CA MET A 52 -14.01 -4.56 2.15
C MET A 52 -14.30 -3.10 1.74
N ILE A 53 -13.57 -2.14 2.32
CA ILE A 53 -13.76 -0.70 2.10
C ILE A 53 -12.70 -0.15 1.11
N GLY A 54 -11.80 -1.00 0.60
CA GLY A 54 -10.72 -0.63 -0.31
C GLY A 54 -9.33 -1.04 0.18
N ALA A 55 -8.30 -0.69 -0.57
CA ALA A 55 -6.90 -0.96 -0.23
C ALA A 55 -6.43 -0.09 0.95
N LYS A 56 -5.98 -0.73 2.03
CA LYS A 56 -5.40 -0.05 3.20
C LYS A 56 -3.87 -0.17 3.15
N ILE A 57 -3.19 0.97 3.07
CA ILE A 57 -1.72 1.05 3.08
C ILE A 57 -1.25 1.17 4.52
N LYS A 58 -0.31 0.32 4.92
CA LYS A 58 0.33 0.33 6.25
C LYS A 58 1.84 0.38 6.10
N LYS A 59 2.50 1.09 7.01
CA LYS A 59 3.97 1.05 7.10
C LYS A 59 4.38 -0.30 7.70
N LEU A 60 5.20 -1.05 6.98
CA LEU A 60 5.86 -2.25 7.46
C LEU A 60 7.01 -1.79 8.36
N ILE A 61 6.77 -1.70 9.66
CA ILE A 61 7.84 -1.46 10.63
C ILE A 61 8.62 -2.77 10.76
N VAL A 62 9.67 -2.93 9.96
CA VAL A 62 10.63 -4.02 10.14
C VAL A 62 11.44 -3.66 11.38
N ARG A 63 11.11 -4.25 12.53
CA ARG A 63 11.99 -4.24 13.70
C ARG A 63 13.15 -5.18 13.38
N SER A 64 14.31 -4.63 13.04
CA SER A 64 15.57 -5.37 12.96
C SER A 64 16.32 -5.30 14.28
#